data_AF-A0A2T5M4W4-F1
#
_entry.id   AF-A0A2T5M4W4-F1
#
_cell.length_a   1.000
_cell.length_b   1.000
_cell.length_c   1.000
_cell.angle_alpha   90.00
_cell.angle_beta   90.00
_cell.angle_gamma   90.00
#
_symmetry.space_group_name_H-M   'P 1'
#
loop_
_entity.id
_entity.type
_entity.pdbx_description
1 polymer ?
#
loop_
_entity_poly.entity_id
_entity_poly.type
_entity_poly.pdbx_seq_one_letter_code
_entity_poly.pdbx_strand_id
1 'polypeptide(L)'
;MTTTPQYTSLPPVPAKHADFLAYLNDHPQDPLGDLLKPYNEYDAVLRRIFAQEPEHPAGAENVLNLVPLFDANGSTDVRIRARNLAAESDEAKSKYLLPLKDEARKPNGSLATVSSIRQFQTNFNLFSENSLSDLDWSNVVAAGSAVTTSLLPVPEDLADSKRGLRQFYHEKFAPASDVDLFLYGLTEEQAIEKIKQIERCIKDSILTETSTIRTKHAITIVSQYPTRHVQIVLRLYKSISEVLTGFDVDCACAAYDGRQVYLAPRAVSAYITQANQIDLSRRSPSYENRLSKYSHRGFEVFWPDLDRSRVDPVRFLGS
;
A
#
# COMPACT_ATOMS: atom_id res chain seq x y z
N MET A 1 33.26 3.64 -16.69
CA MET A 1 33.81 4.05 -15.38
C MET A 1 32.92 3.44 -14.32
N THR A 2 33.40 2.44 -13.58
CA THR A 2 32.67 1.86 -12.45
C THR A 2 32.67 2.87 -11.31
N THR A 3 31.56 3.58 -11.13
CA THR A 3 31.33 4.45 -9.98
C THR A 3 31.30 3.58 -8.74
N THR A 4 32.23 3.79 -7.82
CA THR A 4 32.21 3.18 -6.49
C THR A 4 30.87 3.55 -5.84
N PRO A 5 30.10 2.57 -5.29
CA PRO A 5 28.82 2.87 -4.66
C PRO A 5 29.04 3.89 -3.53
N GLN A 6 28.23 4.96 -3.53
CA GLN A 6 28.27 6.00 -2.51
C GLN A 6 27.77 5.46 -1.17
N TYR A 7 26.86 4.49 -1.21
CA TYR A 7 26.39 3.75 -0.04
C TYR A 7 26.99 2.36 -0.03
N THR A 8 27.98 2.14 0.82
CA THR A 8 28.62 0.81 0.97
C THR A 8 27.84 -0.14 1.86
N SER A 9 26.91 0.37 2.68
CA SER A 9 26.05 -0.45 3.56
C SER A 9 24.74 0.25 3.88
N LEU A 10 23.68 -0.55 4.11
CA LEU A 10 22.39 -0.08 4.58
C LEU A 10 22.43 0.11 6.11
N PRO A 11 21.68 1.08 6.67
CA PRO A 11 21.60 1.26 8.12
C PRO A 11 21.16 -0.03 8.84
N PRO A 12 21.61 -0.26 10.07
CA PRO A 12 21.13 -1.41 10.84
C PRO A 12 19.67 -1.23 11.25
N VAL A 13 18.95 -2.34 11.37
CA VAL A 13 17.58 -2.39 11.92
C VAL A 13 17.54 -3.31 13.15
N PRO A 14 16.66 -3.04 14.15
CA PRO A 14 16.57 -3.84 15.37
C PRO A 14 16.23 -5.32 15.13
N ALA A 15 15.38 -5.57 14.13
CA ALA A 15 15.05 -6.89 13.62
C ALA A 15 14.95 -6.84 12.09
N LYS A 16 15.18 -7.95 11.39
CA LYS A 16 15.00 -8.01 9.93
C LYS A 16 13.56 -7.65 9.57
N HIS A 17 13.35 -7.10 8.37
CA HIS A 17 12.02 -6.74 7.88
C HIS A 17 11.03 -7.92 7.90
N ALA A 18 11.52 -9.14 7.62
CA ALA A 18 10.73 -10.37 7.72
C ALA A 18 10.19 -10.64 9.14
N ASP A 19 10.90 -10.19 10.17
CA ASP A 19 10.59 -10.39 11.58
C ASP A 19 9.94 -9.14 12.21
N PHE A 20 9.62 -8.12 11.41
CA PHE A 20 9.13 -6.82 11.92
C PHE A 20 7.84 -6.95 12.73
N LEU A 21 6.90 -7.83 12.31
CA LEU A 21 5.67 -8.05 13.07
C LEU A 21 5.94 -8.65 14.45
N ALA A 22 6.87 -9.60 14.56
CA ALA A 22 7.29 -10.17 15.83
C ALA A 22 7.92 -9.10 16.72
N TYR A 23 8.82 -8.29 16.15
CA TYR A 23 9.41 -7.14 16.84
C TYR A 23 8.35 -6.17 17.39
N LEU A 24 7.31 -5.84 16.62
CA LEU A 24 6.22 -4.99 17.11
C LEU A 24 5.44 -5.65 18.25
N ASN A 25 5.18 -6.96 18.17
CA ASN A 25 4.44 -7.70 19.19
C ASN A 25 5.21 -7.80 20.51
N ASP A 26 6.54 -7.85 20.46
CA ASP A 26 7.41 -7.83 21.65
C ASP A 26 7.50 -6.44 22.29
N HIS A 27 7.09 -5.38 21.57
CA HIS A 27 7.10 -3.99 22.04
C HIS A 27 5.69 -3.34 21.98
N PRO A 28 4.70 -3.87 22.73
CA PRO A 28 3.31 -3.43 22.63
C PRO A 28 3.06 -2.03 23.23
N GLN A 29 3.90 -1.60 24.17
CA GLN A 29 3.75 -0.31 24.88
C GLN A 29 4.61 0.81 24.29
N ASP A 30 5.60 0.47 23.45
CA ASP A 30 6.50 1.47 22.90
C ASP A 30 5.80 2.28 21.79
N PRO A 31 6.10 3.60 21.69
CA PRO A 31 5.56 4.43 20.63
C PRO A 31 5.95 3.89 19.25
N LEU A 32 4.96 3.64 18.40
CA LEU A 32 5.20 3.00 17.12
C LEU A 32 6.14 3.83 16.21
N GLY A 33 6.09 5.16 16.32
CA GLY A 33 7.00 6.08 15.63
C GLY A 33 8.47 5.85 15.96
N ASP A 34 8.79 5.53 17.22
CA ASP A 34 10.16 5.24 17.65
C ASP A 34 10.62 3.87 17.12
N LEU A 35 9.73 2.87 17.17
CA LEU A 35 9.99 1.54 16.62
C LEU A 35 10.24 1.56 15.10
N LEU A 36 9.60 2.48 14.37
CA LEU A 36 9.73 2.63 12.91
C LEU A 36 10.96 3.42 12.48
N LYS A 37 11.51 4.28 13.34
CA LYS A 37 12.57 5.22 12.96
C LYS A 37 13.76 4.54 12.25
N PRO A 38 14.32 3.43 12.75
CA PRO A 38 15.42 2.72 12.06
C PRO A 38 15.02 2.21 10.66
N TYR A 39 13.77 1.74 10.51
CA TYR A 39 13.24 1.25 9.24
C TYR A 39 12.99 2.37 8.24
N ASN A 40 12.54 3.54 8.70
CA ASN A 40 12.38 4.72 7.85
C ASN A 40 13.74 5.25 7.35
N GLU A 41 14.76 5.24 8.22
CA GLU A 41 16.14 5.58 7.84
C GLU A 41 16.71 4.59 6.82
N TYR A 42 16.49 3.29 7.02
CA TYR A 42 16.82 2.24 6.06
C TYR A 42 16.18 2.50 4.70
N ASP A 43 14.86 2.72 4.67
CA ASP A 43 14.09 3.00 3.46
C ASP A 43 14.57 4.27 2.74
N ALA A 44 14.98 5.30 3.48
CA ALA A 44 15.49 6.54 2.91
C ALA A 44 16.86 6.36 2.24
N VAL A 45 17.72 5.50 2.77
CA VAL A 45 18.98 5.11 2.10
C VAL A 45 18.68 4.24 0.89
N LEU A 46 17.86 3.20 1.05
CA LEU A 46 17.53 2.28 -0.04
C LEU A 46 16.86 2.99 -1.23
N ARG A 47 15.99 3.97 -0.97
CA ARG A 47 15.40 4.81 -2.01
C ARG A 47 16.45 5.58 -2.82
N ARG A 48 17.49 6.11 -2.16
CA ARG A 48 18.59 6.80 -2.84
C ARG A 48 19.40 5.84 -3.68
N ILE A 49 19.67 4.64 -3.17
CA ILE A 49 20.33 3.56 -3.92
C ILE A 49 19.53 3.24 -5.19
N PHE A 50 18.23 2.96 -5.09
CA PHE A 50 17.41 2.69 -6.29
C PHE A 50 17.39 3.84 -7.30
N ALA A 51 17.51 5.09 -6.84
CA ALA A 51 17.50 6.26 -7.71
C ALA A 51 18.86 6.56 -8.35
N GLN A 52 19.97 6.26 -7.68
CA GLN A 52 21.31 6.77 -8.02
C GLN A 52 22.30 5.65 -8.40
N GLU A 53 22.06 4.43 -7.94
CA GLU A 53 22.98 3.30 -8.06
C GLU A 53 22.24 2.05 -8.56
N PRO A 54 21.82 2.02 -9.84
CA PRO A 54 21.06 0.90 -10.38
C PRO A 54 21.80 -0.43 -10.21
N GLU A 55 23.11 -0.46 -10.33
CA GLU A 55 23.92 -1.69 -10.25
C GLU A 55 24.26 -2.11 -8.80
N HIS A 56 23.69 -1.44 -7.79
CA HIS A 56 23.93 -1.79 -6.40
C HIS A 56 23.30 -3.17 -6.06
N PRO A 57 23.99 -4.05 -5.30
CA PRO A 57 23.51 -5.41 -4.99
C PRO A 57 22.13 -5.47 -4.34
N ALA A 58 21.75 -4.44 -3.56
CA ALA A 58 20.40 -4.30 -2.98
C ALA A 58 19.26 -4.35 -4.02
N GLY A 59 19.55 -4.05 -5.29
CA GLY A 59 18.61 -4.18 -6.40
C GLY A 59 18.26 -5.61 -6.79
N ALA A 60 19.09 -6.59 -6.42
CA ALA A 60 18.88 -7.99 -6.78
C ALA A 60 17.91 -8.73 -5.84
N GLU A 61 17.67 -8.20 -4.64
CA GLU A 61 16.77 -8.82 -3.66
C GLU A 61 15.34 -8.35 -3.84
N ASN A 62 14.41 -9.29 -4.10
CA ASN A 62 13.03 -8.98 -4.43
C ASN A 62 12.25 -8.27 -3.30
N VAL A 63 12.55 -8.63 -2.04
CA VAL A 63 11.76 -8.25 -0.86
C VAL A 63 12.63 -7.73 0.30
N LEU A 64 13.79 -7.16 -0.02
CA LEU A 64 14.84 -6.72 0.91
C LEU A 64 14.35 -5.92 2.13
N ASN A 65 13.43 -4.97 1.92
CA ASN A 65 12.92 -4.05 2.93
C ASN A 65 11.42 -4.27 3.23
N LEU A 66 10.90 -5.47 2.91
CA LEU A 66 9.47 -5.73 2.98
C LEU A 66 9.13 -6.73 4.09
N VAL A 67 7.95 -6.53 4.65
CA VAL A 67 7.35 -7.35 5.69
C VAL A 67 6.36 -8.30 5.01
N PRO A 68 6.60 -9.63 5.00
CA PRO A 68 5.57 -10.58 4.61
C PRO A 68 4.45 -10.53 5.67
N LEU A 69 3.22 -10.25 5.25
CA LEU A 69 2.12 -10.04 6.19
C LEU A 69 1.65 -11.35 6.81
N PHE A 70 1.53 -12.42 6.01
CA PHE A 70 1.02 -13.70 6.46
C PHE A 70 2.16 -14.69 6.72
N ASP A 71 2.07 -15.41 7.83
CA ASP A 71 3.01 -16.44 8.24
C ASP A 71 2.93 -17.71 7.35
N ALA A 72 3.70 -18.74 7.71
CA ALA A 72 3.73 -20.01 6.98
C ALA A 72 2.37 -20.75 6.97
N ASN A 73 1.48 -20.47 7.93
CA ASN A 73 0.12 -21.02 7.99
C ASN A 73 -0.89 -20.15 7.21
N GLY A 74 -0.44 -19.04 6.61
CA GLY A 74 -1.30 -18.08 5.94
C GLY A 74 -2.11 -17.22 6.90
N SER A 75 -1.67 -17.08 8.15
CA SER A 75 -2.32 -16.29 9.19
C SER A 75 -1.51 -15.05 9.57
N THR A 76 -2.18 -14.05 10.13
CA THR A 76 -1.53 -12.85 10.67
C THR A 76 -2.35 -12.28 11.81
N ASP A 77 -1.70 -11.59 12.73
CA ASP A 77 -2.35 -10.91 13.85
C ASP A 77 -1.82 -9.48 14.00
N VAL A 78 -2.27 -8.60 13.10
CA VAL A 78 -1.95 -7.17 13.17
C VAL A 78 -3.12 -6.44 13.84
N ARG A 79 -2.84 -5.81 14.98
CA ARG A 79 -3.85 -5.23 15.87
C ARG A 79 -3.75 -3.71 15.89
N ILE A 80 -4.90 -3.05 16.04
CA ILE A 80 -4.99 -1.59 16.17
C ILE A 80 -4.39 -1.15 17.51
N ARG A 81 -3.50 -0.15 17.46
CA ARG A 81 -3.07 0.64 18.63
C ARG A 81 -3.80 1.98 18.57
N ALA A 82 -5.00 2.02 19.13
CA ALA A 82 -5.88 3.18 19.00
C ALA A 82 -5.38 4.36 19.84
N ARG A 83 -5.60 5.56 19.31
CA ARG A 83 -5.35 6.82 20.03
C ARG A 83 -6.29 6.98 21.23
N ASN A 84 -5.77 7.50 22.33
CA ASN A 84 -6.57 7.91 23.48
C ASN A 84 -6.84 9.42 23.43
N LEU A 85 -7.83 9.82 22.63
CA LEU A 85 -8.15 11.23 22.40
C LEU A 85 -8.49 12.00 23.69
N ALA A 86 -9.01 11.34 24.73
CA ALA A 86 -9.31 12.00 26.00
C ALA A 86 -8.03 12.37 26.79
N ALA A 87 -6.95 11.59 26.64
CA ALA A 87 -5.68 11.83 27.32
C ALA A 87 -4.68 12.67 26.49
N GLU A 88 -4.94 12.84 25.19
CA GLU A 88 -4.07 13.61 24.30
C GLU A 88 -4.22 15.13 24.48
N SER A 89 -3.08 15.83 24.48
CA SER A 89 -3.03 17.29 24.49
C SER A 89 -3.58 17.90 23.20
N ASP A 90 -4.03 19.15 23.26
CA ASP A 90 -4.50 19.87 22.08
C ASP A 90 -3.39 20.07 21.04
N GLU A 91 -2.15 20.28 21.48
CA GLU A 91 -0.97 20.33 20.61
C GLU A 91 -0.82 19.04 19.79
N ALA A 92 -0.91 17.87 20.44
CA ALA A 92 -0.80 16.57 19.77
C ALA A 92 -1.95 16.34 18.77
N LYS A 93 -3.19 16.64 19.17
CA LYS A 93 -4.36 16.58 18.29
C LYS A 93 -4.22 17.51 17.10
N SER A 94 -3.62 18.68 17.30
CA SER A 94 -3.45 19.68 16.25
C SER A 94 -2.56 19.19 15.10
N LYS A 95 -1.67 18.22 15.33
CA LYS A 95 -0.79 17.64 14.29
C LYS A 95 -1.52 16.73 13.28
N TYR A 96 -2.78 16.40 13.53
CA TYR A 96 -3.57 15.56 12.63
C TYR A 96 -4.39 16.39 11.63
N LEU A 97 -4.32 16.01 10.36
CA LEU A 97 -5.14 16.49 9.26
C LEU A 97 -6.15 15.40 8.90
N LEU A 98 -7.32 15.82 8.37
CA LEU A 98 -8.39 14.91 7.97
C LEU A 98 -8.72 13.87 9.07
N PRO A 99 -8.94 14.31 10.33
CA PRO A 99 -9.11 13.39 11.45
C PRO A 99 -10.31 12.48 11.22
N LEU A 100 -10.17 11.21 11.63
CA LEU A 100 -11.29 10.27 11.59
C LEU A 100 -12.39 10.71 12.56
N LYS A 101 -13.63 10.58 12.10
CA LYS A 101 -14.81 10.62 12.97
C LYS A 101 -14.78 9.42 13.91
N ASP A 102 -15.44 9.55 15.06
CA ASP A 102 -15.42 8.51 16.10
C ASP A 102 -15.94 7.16 15.60
N GLU A 103 -16.95 7.14 14.74
CA GLU A 103 -17.52 5.90 14.18
C GLU A 103 -16.58 5.19 13.19
N ALA A 104 -15.60 5.92 12.64
CA ALA A 104 -14.60 5.39 11.71
C ALA A 104 -13.31 4.93 12.42
N ARG A 105 -13.17 5.23 13.72
CA ARG A 105 -12.04 4.79 14.54
C ARG A 105 -12.27 3.35 14.99
N LYS A 106 -11.30 2.50 14.69
CA LYS A 106 -11.31 1.10 15.11
C LYS A 106 -10.97 1.00 16.59
N PRO A 107 -11.64 0.12 17.36
CA PRO A 107 -11.31 -0.10 18.76
C PRO A 107 -9.87 -0.58 18.95
N ASN A 108 -9.24 -0.20 20.06
CA ASN A 108 -7.92 -0.70 20.43
C ASN A 108 -7.92 -2.23 20.51
N GLY A 109 -6.91 -2.90 19.95
CA GLY A 109 -6.83 -4.37 19.92
C GLY A 109 -7.78 -5.06 18.92
N SER A 110 -8.58 -4.31 18.16
CA SER A 110 -9.30 -4.88 17.02
C SER A 110 -8.34 -5.18 15.86
N LEU A 111 -8.80 -5.92 14.85
CA LEU A 111 -7.99 -6.27 13.69
C LEU A 111 -7.69 -5.02 12.83
N ALA A 112 -6.40 -4.80 12.56
CA ALA A 112 -5.95 -3.75 11.65
C ALA A 112 -6.12 -4.14 10.17
N THR A 113 -5.87 -5.42 9.89
CA THR A 113 -6.01 -6.06 8.57
C THR A 113 -6.81 -7.38 8.70
N VAL A 114 -7.17 -8.01 7.59
CA VAL A 114 -7.72 -9.38 7.60
C VAL A 114 -6.72 -10.37 8.21
N SER A 115 -7.22 -11.39 8.91
CA SER A 115 -6.39 -12.33 9.68
C SER A 115 -5.83 -13.51 8.89
N SER A 116 -6.23 -13.69 7.62
CA SER A 116 -5.73 -14.78 6.79
C SER A 116 -5.59 -14.42 5.31
N ILE A 117 -4.62 -15.05 4.65
CA ILE A 117 -4.38 -14.89 3.21
C ILE A 117 -5.60 -15.35 2.40
N ARG A 118 -6.33 -16.38 2.85
CA ARG A 118 -7.56 -16.84 2.20
C ARG A 118 -8.64 -15.76 2.21
N GLN A 119 -8.81 -15.04 3.32
CA GLN A 119 -9.75 -13.94 3.39
C GLN A 119 -9.32 -12.80 2.47
N PHE A 120 -8.02 -12.44 2.48
CA PHE A 120 -7.48 -11.45 1.56
C PHE A 120 -7.75 -11.82 0.09
N GLN A 121 -7.43 -13.04 -0.32
CA GLN A 121 -7.64 -13.52 -1.69
C GLN A 121 -9.12 -13.51 -2.07
N THR A 122 -10.01 -13.89 -1.15
CA THR A 122 -11.47 -13.79 -1.36
C THR A 122 -11.89 -12.34 -1.62
N ASN A 123 -11.40 -11.41 -0.79
CA ASN A 123 -11.68 -9.98 -0.93
C ASN A 123 -11.12 -9.43 -2.24
N PHE A 124 -9.87 -9.75 -2.58
CA PHE A 124 -9.17 -9.26 -3.77
C PHE A 124 -9.82 -9.79 -5.06
N ASN A 125 -10.16 -11.08 -5.10
CA ASN A 125 -10.86 -11.71 -6.22
C ASN A 125 -12.25 -11.10 -6.42
N LEU A 126 -12.98 -10.82 -5.34
CA LEU A 126 -14.27 -10.15 -5.43
C LEU A 126 -14.12 -8.69 -5.89
N PHE A 127 -13.16 -7.95 -5.31
CA PHE A 127 -12.86 -6.56 -5.67
C PHE A 127 -12.55 -6.39 -7.16
N SER A 128 -11.83 -7.35 -7.75
CA SER A 128 -11.40 -7.39 -9.15
C SER A 128 -12.36 -8.15 -10.08
N GLU A 129 -13.50 -8.62 -9.56
CA GLU A 129 -14.46 -9.47 -10.31
C GLU A 129 -13.80 -10.71 -10.97
N ASN A 130 -12.80 -11.28 -10.31
CA ASN A 130 -12.00 -12.43 -10.78
C ASN A 130 -11.27 -12.22 -12.11
N SER A 131 -11.13 -10.97 -12.58
CA SER A 131 -10.44 -10.66 -13.85
C SER A 131 -8.96 -11.06 -13.89
N LEU A 132 -8.37 -11.39 -12.72
CA LEU A 132 -6.98 -11.82 -12.58
C LEU A 132 -6.84 -13.29 -12.13
N SER A 133 -7.91 -14.07 -12.20
CA SER A 133 -7.94 -15.44 -11.68
C SER A 133 -6.96 -16.39 -12.39
N ASP A 134 -6.74 -16.20 -13.69
CA ASP A 134 -5.82 -17.01 -14.51
C ASP A 134 -4.45 -16.37 -14.73
N LEU A 135 -4.13 -15.29 -13.99
CA LEU A 135 -2.87 -14.58 -14.15
C LEU A 135 -1.70 -15.41 -13.59
N ASP A 136 -0.65 -15.61 -14.39
CA ASP A 136 0.67 -15.99 -13.87
C ASP A 136 1.30 -14.79 -13.18
N TRP A 137 1.53 -14.91 -11.88
CA TRP A 137 2.08 -13.82 -11.06
C TRP A 137 3.61 -13.69 -11.12
N SER A 138 4.29 -14.54 -11.89
CA SER A 138 5.74 -14.42 -12.08
C SER A 138 6.09 -13.03 -12.63
N ASN A 139 7.00 -12.32 -11.95
CA ASN A 139 7.49 -10.99 -12.33
C ASN A 139 6.44 -9.88 -12.42
N VAL A 140 5.27 -10.06 -11.79
CA VAL A 140 4.22 -9.04 -11.68
C VAL A 140 3.65 -9.02 -10.27
N VAL A 141 3.34 -7.83 -9.75
CA VAL A 141 2.58 -7.67 -8.51
C VAL A 141 1.41 -6.72 -8.71
N ALA A 142 0.31 -6.97 -8.02
CA ALA A 142 -0.70 -5.95 -7.79
C ALA A 142 -0.25 -5.10 -6.61
N ALA A 143 -0.41 -3.78 -6.64
CA ALA A 143 0.00 -2.94 -5.51
C ALA A 143 -0.94 -1.75 -5.29
N GLY A 144 -0.80 -1.10 -4.13
CA GLY A 144 -1.54 0.12 -3.83
C GLY A 144 -2.99 -0.11 -3.45
N SER A 145 -3.88 0.65 -4.08
CA SER A 145 -5.27 0.80 -3.67
C SER A 145 -6.04 -0.52 -3.61
N ALA A 146 -5.87 -1.39 -4.62
CA ALA A 146 -6.56 -2.68 -4.69
C ALA A 146 -6.15 -3.61 -3.54
N VAL A 147 -4.85 -3.71 -3.27
CA VAL A 147 -4.31 -4.52 -2.17
C VAL A 147 -4.73 -3.93 -0.82
N THR A 148 -4.58 -2.62 -0.64
CA THR A 148 -4.97 -1.90 0.59
C THR A 148 -6.43 -2.15 0.93
N THR A 149 -7.30 -1.98 -0.06
CA THR A 149 -8.76 -2.13 0.12
C THR A 149 -9.13 -3.57 0.48
N SER A 150 -8.43 -4.55 -0.10
CA SER A 150 -8.69 -5.98 0.15
C SER A 150 -8.15 -6.45 1.50
N LEU A 151 -7.17 -5.74 2.06
CA LEU A 151 -6.61 -5.99 3.40
C LEU A 151 -7.46 -5.45 4.54
N LEU A 152 -8.27 -4.41 4.31
CA LEU A 152 -9.06 -3.81 5.37
C LEU A 152 -10.22 -4.73 5.78
N PRO A 153 -10.44 -4.93 7.10
CA PRO A 153 -11.62 -5.62 7.59
C PRO A 153 -12.90 -4.96 7.09
N VAL A 154 -13.83 -5.78 6.62
CA VAL A 154 -15.16 -5.33 6.17
C VAL A 154 -16.07 -5.23 7.41
N PRO A 155 -16.94 -4.20 7.49
CA PRO A 155 -17.97 -4.12 8.52
C PRO A 155 -18.81 -5.41 8.62
N GLU A 156 -19.13 -5.83 9.84
CA GLU A 156 -19.82 -7.12 10.10
C GLU A 156 -21.15 -7.24 9.32
N ASP A 157 -21.90 -6.15 9.21
CA ASP A 157 -23.19 -6.09 8.49
C ASP A 157 -23.07 -6.35 6.98
N LEU A 158 -21.87 -6.20 6.40
CA LEU A 158 -21.59 -6.41 4.98
C LEU A 158 -20.69 -7.63 4.72
N ALA A 159 -20.13 -8.24 5.75
CA ALA A 159 -19.18 -9.35 5.64
C ALA A 159 -19.84 -10.70 5.37
N ASP A 160 -21.12 -10.87 5.75
CA ASP A 160 -21.81 -12.17 5.78
C ASP A 160 -22.21 -12.74 4.41
N SER A 161 -22.09 -11.98 3.33
CA SER A 161 -22.46 -12.46 2.00
C SER A 161 -21.63 -11.85 0.88
N LYS A 162 -21.47 -12.60 -0.22
CA LYS A 162 -20.87 -12.08 -1.46
C LYS A 162 -21.59 -10.82 -1.96
N ARG A 163 -22.91 -10.73 -1.78
CA ARG A 163 -23.69 -9.54 -2.14
C ARG A 163 -23.32 -8.33 -1.29
N GLY A 164 -23.19 -8.51 0.02
CA GLY A 164 -22.74 -7.48 0.96
C GLY A 164 -21.33 -6.99 0.64
N LEU A 165 -20.40 -7.91 0.38
CA LEU A 165 -19.02 -7.59 -0.03
C LEU A 165 -19.00 -6.81 -1.35
N ARG A 166 -19.81 -7.20 -2.34
CA ARG A 166 -19.90 -6.46 -3.61
C ARG A 166 -20.44 -5.05 -3.40
N GLN A 167 -21.52 -4.91 -2.61
CA GLN A 167 -22.05 -3.59 -2.26
C GLN A 167 -20.97 -2.74 -1.56
N PHE A 168 -20.24 -3.33 -0.61
CA PHE A 168 -19.16 -2.64 0.08
C PHE A 168 -18.11 -2.12 -0.90
N TYR A 169 -17.55 -2.97 -1.75
CA TYR A 169 -16.44 -2.56 -2.62
C TYR A 169 -16.88 -1.72 -3.83
N HIS A 170 -17.97 -2.08 -4.50
CA HIS A 170 -18.37 -1.45 -5.77
C HIS A 170 -19.27 -0.23 -5.60
N GLU A 171 -19.99 -0.10 -4.48
CA GLU A 171 -20.92 1.03 -4.26
C GLU A 171 -20.45 2.00 -3.17
N LYS A 172 -19.89 1.49 -2.06
CA LYS A 172 -19.62 2.31 -0.87
C LYS A 172 -18.16 2.74 -0.71
N PHE A 173 -17.23 1.80 -0.72
CA PHE A 173 -15.87 2.01 -0.20
C PHE A 173 -14.83 2.40 -1.25
N ALA A 174 -14.90 1.79 -2.44
CA ALA A 174 -13.95 2.03 -3.51
C ALA A 174 -14.58 1.93 -4.91
N PRO A 175 -15.66 2.70 -5.20
CA PRO A 175 -16.45 2.55 -6.42
C PRO A 175 -15.67 2.80 -7.71
N ALA A 176 -14.64 3.66 -7.69
CA ALA A 176 -13.85 4.05 -8.86
C ALA A 176 -12.36 3.65 -8.74
N SER A 177 -12.05 2.52 -8.08
CA SER A 177 -10.67 2.06 -7.94
C SER A 177 -10.29 1.00 -8.95
N ASP A 178 -9.16 1.22 -9.60
CA ASP A 178 -8.53 0.29 -10.52
C ASP A 178 -7.62 -0.70 -9.78
N VAL A 179 -7.17 -1.71 -10.52
CA VAL A 179 -6.10 -2.63 -10.09
C VAL A 179 -4.81 -2.27 -10.81
N ASP A 180 -3.83 -1.76 -10.08
CA ASP A 180 -2.52 -1.41 -10.61
C ASP A 180 -1.56 -2.62 -10.53
N LEU A 181 -1.04 -3.04 -11.69
CA LEU A 181 -0.02 -4.06 -11.85
C LEU A 181 1.34 -3.42 -12.15
N PHE A 182 2.38 -3.95 -11.49
CA PHE A 182 3.76 -3.50 -11.61
C PHE A 182 4.64 -4.67 -12.05
N LEU A 183 5.40 -4.47 -13.12
CA LEU A 183 6.35 -5.47 -13.62
C LEU A 183 7.72 -5.26 -12.99
N TYR A 184 8.39 -6.35 -12.62
CA TYR A 184 9.71 -6.29 -12.02
C TYR A 184 10.64 -7.41 -12.50
N GLY A 185 11.94 -7.13 -12.55
CA GLY A 185 12.97 -8.12 -12.89
C GLY A 185 12.89 -8.63 -14.34
N LEU A 186 12.38 -7.81 -15.26
CA LEU A 186 12.22 -8.14 -16.68
C LEU A 186 13.03 -7.17 -17.55
N THR A 187 13.53 -7.66 -18.69
CA THR A 187 13.95 -6.77 -19.80
C THR A 187 12.74 -6.15 -20.49
N GLU A 188 12.97 -5.17 -21.35
CA GLU A 188 11.89 -4.53 -22.12
C GLU A 188 11.13 -5.53 -23.00
N GLU A 189 11.85 -6.42 -23.69
CA GLU A 189 11.26 -7.45 -24.55
C GLU A 189 10.41 -8.43 -23.73
N GLN A 190 10.91 -8.87 -22.58
CA GLN A 190 10.18 -9.75 -21.68
C GLN A 190 8.95 -9.05 -21.09
N ALA A 191 9.05 -7.77 -20.77
CA ALA A 191 7.93 -6.98 -20.27
C ALA A 191 6.82 -6.82 -21.32
N ILE A 192 7.18 -6.64 -22.59
CA ILE A 192 6.21 -6.60 -23.70
C ILE A 192 5.45 -7.92 -23.80
N GLU A 193 6.13 -9.06 -23.73
CA GLU A 193 5.48 -10.37 -23.74
C GLU A 193 4.62 -10.58 -22.49
N LYS A 194 5.08 -10.10 -21.33
CA LYS A 194 4.30 -10.15 -20.09
C LYS A 194 3.02 -9.32 -20.17
N ILE A 195 3.07 -8.13 -20.77
CA ILE A 195 1.89 -7.28 -21.01
C ILE A 195 0.88 -8.00 -21.91
N LYS A 196 1.33 -8.60 -23.02
CA LYS A 196 0.45 -9.38 -23.92
C LYS A 196 -0.17 -10.56 -23.20
N GLN A 197 0.59 -11.24 -22.34
CA GLN A 197 0.10 -12.34 -21.53
C GLN A 197 -0.99 -11.86 -20.54
N ILE A 198 -0.74 -10.77 -19.81
CA ILE A 198 -1.72 -10.16 -18.89
C ILE A 198 -3.02 -9.81 -19.63
N GLU A 199 -2.92 -9.14 -20.78
CA GLU A 199 -4.10 -8.77 -21.57
C GLU A 199 -4.90 -9.99 -22.02
N ARG A 200 -4.22 -11.04 -22.47
CA ARG A 200 -4.88 -12.30 -22.87
C ARG A 200 -5.58 -12.96 -21.68
N CYS A 201 -4.89 -13.11 -20.55
CA CYS A 201 -5.47 -13.68 -19.34
C CYS A 201 -6.75 -12.93 -18.91
N ILE A 202 -6.72 -11.60 -18.88
CA ILE A 202 -7.89 -10.80 -18.50
C ILE A 202 -9.05 -11.02 -19.47
N LYS A 203 -8.79 -10.98 -20.79
CA LYS A 203 -9.80 -11.22 -21.82
C LYS A 203 -10.41 -12.63 -21.74
N ASP A 204 -9.61 -13.62 -21.38
CA ASP A 204 -10.08 -15.01 -21.26
C ASP A 204 -10.86 -15.23 -19.94
N SER A 205 -10.53 -14.51 -18.87
CA SER A 205 -11.21 -14.62 -17.56
C SER A 205 -12.55 -13.86 -17.47
N ILE A 206 -12.86 -12.95 -18.41
CA ILE A 206 -14.12 -12.18 -18.39
C ILE A 206 -14.89 -12.30 -19.70
N LEU A 207 -16.22 -12.41 -19.60
CA LEU A 207 -17.09 -12.63 -20.76
C LEU A 207 -17.34 -11.38 -21.61
N THR A 208 -17.09 -10.19 -21.04
CA THR A 208 -17.36 -8.91 -21.68
C THR A 208 -16.15 -8.42 -22.46
N GLU A 209 -16.39 -7.79 -23.60
CA GLU A 209 -15.32 -7.20 -24.41
C GLU A 209 -14.56 -6.10 -23.65
N THR A 210 -13.25 -6.05 -23.82
CA THR A 210 -12.35 -5.07 -23.20
C THR A 210 -11.76 -4.12 -24.23
N SER A 211 -11.45 -2.88 -23.83
CA SER A 211 -10.65 -1.95 -24.64
C SER A 211 -9.31 -1.68 -23.98
N THR A 212 -8.23 -1.65 -24.76
CA THR A 212 -6.87 -1.41 -24.24
C THR A 212 -6.39 -0.02 -24.64
N ILE A 213 -6.07 0.82 -23.67
CA ILE A 213 -5.63 2.21 -23.87
C ILE A 213 -4.19 2.34 -23.37
N ARG A 214 -3.28 2.81 -24.23
CA ARG A 214 -1.90 3.13 -23.83
C ARG A 214 -1.74 4.63 -23.63
N THR A 215 -1.20 5.01 -22.49
CA THR A 215 -0.73 6.36 -22.19
C THR A 215 0.79 6.39 -22.11
N LYS A 216 1.37 7.55 -21.76
CA LYS A 216 2.81 7.68 -21.53
C LYS A 216 3.33 6.78 -20.39
N HIS A 217 2.51 6.54 -19.37
CA HIS A 217 2.95 5.92 -18.12
C HIS A 217 2.30 4.58 -17.80
N ALA A 218 1.22 4.23 -18.48
CA ALA A 218 0.48 3.00 -18.23
C ALA A 218 -0.25 2.47 -19.46
N ILE A 219 -0.52 1.18 -19.46
CA ILE A 219 -1.52 0.53 -20.33
C ILE A 219 -2.70 0.15 -19.45
N THR A 220 -3.89 0.62 -19.81
CA THR A 220 -5.13 0.34 -19.07
C THR A 220 -6.03 -0.55 -19.90
N ILE A 221 -6.36 -1.72 -19.35
CA ILE A 221 -7.36 -2.64 -19.89
C ILE A 221 -8.69 -2.26 -19.25
N VAL A 222 -9.52 -1.57 -20.05
CA VAL A 222 -10.82 -1.05 -19.68
C VAL A 222 -11.85 -2.15 -19.84
N SER A 223 -12.56 -2.43 -18.75
CA SER A 223 -13.63 -3.44 -18.66
C SER A 223 -14.96 -2.79 -18.30
N GLN A 224 -16.07 -3.49 -18.56
CA GLN A 224 -17.40 -3.04 -18.15
C GLN A 224 -17.59 -3.17 -16.64
N TYR A 225 -18.27 -2.19 -16.02
CA TYR A 225 -18.72 -2.31 -14.62
C TYR A 225 -19.54 -3.61 -14.44
N PRO A 226 -19.33 -4.39 -13.36
CA PRO A 226 -18.54 -4.08 -12.15
C PRO A 226 -17.05 -4.42 -12.22
N THR A 227 -16.58 -5.03 -13.32
CA THR A 227 -15.17 -5.42 -13.48
C THR A 227 -14.28 -4.20 -13.50
N ARG A 228 -13.26 -4.21 -12.64
CA ARG A 228 -12.31 -3.09 -12.51
C ARG A 228 -11.46 -2.96 -13.76
N HIS A 229 -11.01 -1.75 -14.05
CA HIS A 229 -9.94 -1.58 -15.01
C HIS A 229 -8.65 -2.11 -14.39
N VAL A 230 -7.83 -2.73 -15.23
CA VAL A 230 -6.50 -3.19 -14.83
C VAL A 230 -5.48 -2.30 -15.52
N GLN A 231 -4.63 -1.65 -14.72
CA GLN A 231 -3.62 -0.73 -15.19
C GLN A 231 -2.23 -1.34 -15.03
N ILE A 232 -1.50 -1.54 -16.12
CA ILE A 232 -0.11 -1.99 -16.10
C ILE A 232 0.79 -0.76 -16.17
N VAL A 233 1.56 -0.52 -15.11
CA VAL A 233 2.51 0.59 -15.03
C VAL A 233 3.72 0.30 -15.92
N LEU A 234 4.07 1.23 -16.81
CA LEU A 234 5.11 1.04 -17.84
C LEU A 234 6.55 1.24 -17.31
N ARG A 235 6.72 1.76 -16.09
CA ARG A 235 8.04 1.77 -15.46
C ARG A 235 8.43 0.34 -15.10
N LEU A 236 9.60 -0.10 -15.57
CA LEU A 236 10.19 -1.37 -15.15
C LEU A 236 10.94 -1.18 -13.84
N TYR A 237 10.75 -2.11 -12.93
CA TYR A 237 11.40 -2.15 -11.63
C TYR A 237 12.36 -3.35 -11.56
N LYS A 238 13.35 -3.30 -10.69
CA LYS A 238 14.26 -4.43 -10.44
C LYS A 238 13.64 -5.45 -9.48
N SER A 239 12.87 -4.97 -8.50
CA SER A 239 12.31 -5.78 -7.41
C SER A 239 10.97 -5.23 -6.90
N ILE A 240 10.23 -6.04 -6.14
CA ILE A 240 9.02 -5.60 -5.41
C ILE A 240 9.40 -4.51 -4.38
N SER A 241 10.56 -4.65 -3.76
CA SER A 241 11.17 -3.62 -2.91
C SER A 241 11.29 -2.27 -3.61
N GLU A 242 11.75 -2.22 -4.86
CA GLU A 242 11.82 -0.96 -5.60
C GLU A 242 10.42 -0.37 -5.86
N VAL A 243 9.45 -1.21 -6.22
CA VAL A 243 8.05 -0.80 -6.42
C VAL A 243 7.51 -0.08 -5.19
N LEU A 244 7.54 -0.72 -4.02
CA LEU A 244 6.95 -0.16 -2.79
C LEU A 244 7.77 0.97 -2.17
N THR A 245 9.10 0.97 -2.37
CA THR A 245 9.96 2.08 -1.92
C THR A 245 9.64 3.38 -2.65
N GLY A 246 9.18 3.29 -3.90
CA GLY A 246 8.75 4.43 -4.71
C GLY A 246 7.40 5.04 -4.33
N PHE A 247 6.61 4.39 -3.48
CA PHE A 247 5.28 4.87 -3.11
C PHE A 247 5.35 6.05 -2.12
N ASP A 248 4.41 6.98 -2.28
CA ASP A 248 4.32 8.24 -1.55
C ASP A 248 3.50 8.13 -0.26
N VAL A 249 2.34 7.48 -0.29
CA VAL A 249 1.43 7.31 0.86
C VAL A 249 1.65 5.97 1.56
N ASP A 250 1.80 6.00 2.88
CA ASP A 250 2.17 4.85 3.71
C ASP A 250 1.25 3.64 3.55
N CYS A 251 -0.06 3.78 3.77
CA CYS A 251 -0.99 2.64 3.73
C CYS A 251 -1.06 1.98 2.35
N ALA A 252 -0.73 2.72 1.29
CA ALA A 252 -0.68 2.22 -0.06
C ALA A 252 0.56 1.34 -0.35
N CYS A 253 1.56 1.31 0.54
CA CYS A 253 2.80 0.56 0.33
C CYS A 253 2.58 -0.94 0.63
N ALA A 254 1.68 -1.55 -0.12
CA ALA A 254 1.26 -2.93 -0.05
C ALA A 254 1.26 -3.54 -1.45
N ALA A 255 1.84 -4.73 -1.62
CA ALA A 255 1.89 -5.48 -2.87
C ALA A 255 1.48 -6.94 -2.67
N TYR A 256 0.83 -7.53 -3.66
CA TYR A 256 0.45 -8.94 -3.71
C TYR A 256 1.08 -9.60 -4.94
N ASP A 257 1.78 -10.72 -4.71
CA ASP A 257 2.51 -11.48 -5.74
C ASP A 257 1.79 -12.75 -6.20
N GLY A 258 0.49 -12.87 -5.95
CA GLY A 258 -0.26 -14.10 -6.21
C GLY A 258 -0.20 -15.15 -5.10
N ARG A 259 0.68 -14.99 -4.11
CA ARG A 259 0.86 -15.94 -3.00
C ARG A 259 0.92 -15.28 -1.63
N GLN A 260 1.60 -14.15 -1.52
CA GLN A 260 1.89 -13.42 -0.30
C GLN A 260 1.59 -11.93 -0.48
N VAL A 261 1.25 -11.25 0.61
CA VAL A 261 1.14 -9.80 0.65
C VAL A 261 2.35 -9.22 1.38
N TYR A 262 3.08 -8.34 0.71
CA TYR A 262 4.21 -7.63 1.27
C TYR A 262 3.84 -6.19 1.60
N LEU A 263 4.29 -5.73 2.76
CA LEU A 263 4.09 -4.37 3.23
C LEU A 263 5.44 -3.69 3.48
N ALA A 264 5.54 -2.39 3.23
CA ALA A 264 6.61 -1.61 3.85
C ALA A 264 6.34 -1.45 5.36
N PRO A 265 7.35 -1.33 6.24
CA PRO A 265 7.14 -1.08 7.67
C PRO A 265 6.21 0.11 7.95
N ARG A 266 6.34 1.20 7.17
CA ARG A 266 5.46 2.36 7.25
C ARG A 266 3.99 2.05 6.91
N ALA A 267 3.72 1.11 6.00
CA ALA A 267 2.36 0.65 5.74
C ALA A 267 1.79 -0.10 6.94
N VAL A 268 2.56 -1.04 7.53
CA VAL A 268 2.16 -1.76 8.75
C VAL A 268 1.77 -0.76 9.84
N SER A 269 2.59 0.29 10.03
CA SER A 269 2.27 1.39 10.95
C SER A 269 0.94 2.05 10.66
N ALA A 270 0.71 2.42 9.39
CA ALA A 270 -0.52 3.09 8.99
C ALA A 270 -1.75 2.22 9.23
N TYR A 271 -1.66 0.90 9.03
CA TYR A 271 -2.75 -0.02 9.39
C TYR A 271 -2.98 -0.08 10.91
N ILE A 272 -1.92 -0.16 11.71
CA ILE A 272 -1.99 -0.25 13.18
C ILE A 272 -2.58 1.03 13.80
N THR A 273 -2.17 2.20 13.31
CA THR A 273 -2.54 3.51 13.89
C THR A 273 -3.74 4.16 13.21
N GLN A 274 -4.16 3.63 12.06
CA GLN A 274 -5.07 4.30 11.13
C GLN A 274 -4.57 5.68 10.68
N ALA A 275 -3.26 5.88 10.55
CA ALA A 275 -2.69 7.17 10.16
C ALA A 275 -1.60 7.05 9.09
N ASN A 276 -1.71 7.84 8.03
CA ASN A 276 -0.61 8.08 7.11
C ASN A 276 0.26 9.23 7.63
N GLN A 277 1.57 9.05 7.69
CA GLN A 277 2.48 10.11 8.08
C GLN A 277 2.84 10.96 6.85
N ILE A 278 2.88 12.29 7.05
CA ILE A 278 3.41 13.20 6.02
C ILE A 278 4.92 13.05 5.94
N ASP A 279 5.40 12.67 4.76
CA ASP A 279 6.81 12.67 4.39
C ASP A 279 6.98 13.43 3.07
N LEU A 280 7.38 14.70 3.18
CA LEU A 280 7.53 15.60 2.03
C LEU A 280 8.64 15.15 1.08
N SER A 281 9.59 14.31 1.52
CA SER A 281 10.62 13.73 0.63
C SER A 281 10.02 12.75 -0.38
N ARG A 282 8.81 12.23 -0.12
CA ARG A 282 8.09 11.28 -0.97
C ARG A 282 6.95 11.90 -1.77
N ARG A 283 6.69 13.18 -1.55
CA ARG A 283 5.58 13.91 -2.17
C ARG A 283 5.60 13.77 -3.68
N SER A 284 4.60 13.08 -4.21
CA SER A 284 4.32 12.99 -5.65
C SER A 284 3.34 14.10 -6.08
N PRO A 285 3.14 14.35 -7.38
CA PRO A 285 2.13 15.30 -7.87
C PRO A 285 0.69 14.99 -7.44
N SER A 286 0.39 13.75 -7.05
CA SER A 286 -0.94 13.34 -6.59
C SER A 286 -1.03 13.13 -5.08
N TYR A 287 0.02 13.45 -4.32
CA TYR A 287 0.17 13.07 -2.92
C TYR A 287 -1.00 13.53 -2.05
N GLU A 288 -1.37 14.81 -2.08
CA GLU A 288 -2.49 15.36 -1.29
C GLU A 288 -3.83 14.74 -1.68
N ASN A 289 -4.06 14.55 -2.99
CA ASN A 289 -5.26 13.89 -3.49
C ASN A 289 -5.33 12.44 -3.01
N ARG A 290 -4.20 11.75 -2.94
CA ARG A 290 -4.11 10.38 -2.41
C ARG A 290 -4.30 10.34 -0.91
N LEU A 291 -3.74 11.29 -0.15
CA LEU A 291 -4.00 11.42 1.29
C LEU A 291 -5.50 11.62 1.56
N SER A 292 -6.15 12.51 0.81
CA SER A 292 -7.61 12.69 0.87
C SER A 292 -8.37 11.42 0.48
N LYS A 293 -7.96 10.72 -0.59
CA LYS A 293 -8.56 9.42 -0.98
C LYS A 293 -8.50 8.40 0.16
N TYR A 294 -7.36 8.27 0.84
CA TYR A 294 -7.19 7.30 1.92
C TYR A 294 -7.83 7.74 3.25
N SER A 295 -8.09 9.05 3.47
CA SER A 295 -8.88 9.51 4.61
C SER A 295 -10.33 9.03 4.58
N HIS A 296 -10.90 8.90 3.38
CA HIS A 296 -12.21 8.28 3.18
C HIS A 296 -12.18 6.74 3.32
N ARG A 297 -11.00 6.15 3.57
CA ARG A 297 -10.79 4.70 3.74
C ARG A 297 -10.31 4.33 5.13
N GLY A 298 -10.54 5.22 6.10
CA GLY A 298 -10.22 4.97 7.50
C GLY A 298 -8.76 5.23 7.86
N PHE A 299 -8.07 6.13 7.15
CA PHE A 299 -6.72 6.59 7.50
C PHE A 299 -6.66 8.11 7.66
N GLU A 300 -6.53 8.63 8.88
CA GLU A 300 -6.20 10.04 9.08
C GLU A 300 -4.78 10.37 8.63
N VAL A 301 -4.41 11.64 8.66
CA VAL A 301 -3.09 12.11 8.22
C VAL A 301 -2.37 12.75 9.40
N PHE A 302 -1.19 12.26 9.73
CA PHE A 302 -0.37 12.79 10.81
C PHE A 302 0.82 13.57 10.24
N TRP A 303 1.00 14.81 10.68
CA TRP A 303 2.15 15.62 10.29
C TRP A 303 2.84 16.19 11.52
N PRO A 304 3.97 15.60 11.98
CA PRO A 304 4.64 16.03 13.20
C PRO A 304 5.08 17.50 13.17
N ASP A 305 5.47 17.99 11.99
CA ASP A 305 5.96 19.37 11.81
C ASP A 305 4.83 20.39 11.55
N LEU A 306 3.56 19.97 11.62
CA LEU A 306 2.43 20.88 11.42
C LEU A 306 2.35 21.90 12.56
N ASP A 307 2.53 23.17 12.20
CA ASP A 307 2.31 24.30 13.09
C ASP A 307 1.08 25.08 12.62
N ARG A 308 -0.03 24.94 13.36
CA ARG A 308 -1.30 25.58 13.04
C ARG A 308 -1.26 27.10 13.18
N SER A 309 -0.35 27.65 13.98
CA SER A 309 -0.22 29.11 14.13
C SER A 309 0.25 29.79 12.83
N ARG A 310 0.86 29.01 11.92
CA ARG A 310 1.33 29.47 10.61
C ARG A 310 0.29 29.33 9.51
N VAL A 311 -0.89 28.77 9.81
CA VAL A 311 -1.99 28.62 8.85
C VAL A 311 -2.94 29.80 9.02
N ASP A 312 -3.03 30.65 7.99
CA ASP A 312 -3.98 31.76 7.95
C ASP A 312 -5.39 31.23 7.57
N PRO A 313 -6.36 31.24 8.50
CA PRO A 313 -7.70 30.69 8.23
C PRO A 313 -8.51 31.57 7.26
N VAL A 314 -8.12 32.83 7.03
CA VAL A 314 -8.91 33.79 6.24
C VAL A 314 -8.70 33.62 4.74
N ARG A 315 -7.57 33.07 4.30
CA ARG A 315 -7.23 32.93 2.87
C ARG A 315 -8.02 31.87 2.11
N PHE A 316 -8.75 30.98 2.79
CA PHE A 316 -9.51 29.90 2.15
C PHE A 316 -11.02 30.17 2.02
N LEU A 317 -11.52 31.29 2.55
CA LEU A 317 -12.94 31.70 2.46
C LEU A 317 -13.20 32.73 1.35
N GLY A 318 -12.21 33.00 0.49
CA GLY A 318 -12.31 33.99 -0.58
C GLY A 318 -11.55 33.59 -1.84
N SER A 319 -12.12 32.67 -2.61
CA SER A 319 -11.89 32.50 -4.06
C SER A 319 -12.98 31.63 -4.66
#